data_AF-A0A5N0YQM2-F1
#
_entry.id   AF-A0A5N0YQM2-F1
#
_cell.length_a   1.000
_cell.length_b   1.000
_cell.length_c   1.000
_cell.angle_alpha   90.00
_cell.angle_beta   90.00
_cell.angle_gamma   90.00
#
_symmetry.space_group_name_H-M   'P 1'
#
loop_
_entity.id
_entity.type
_entity.pdbx_description
1 polymer ?
#
loop_
_entity_poly.entity_id
_entity_poly.type
_entity_poly.pdbx_seq_one_letter_code
_entity_poly.pdbx_strand_id
1 'polypeptide(L)'
;METEEQRKDRIAKKKLEMQRLCRMLDIEDWDQNEWLLREVRSIVQKEKKVKKEAEKSTGNKVRSVATSKRIMKKHLHTKTP
;
A
#
# COMPACT_ATOMS: atom_id res chain seq x y z
N MET A 1 -6.36 -20.04 -9.84
CA MET A 1 -7.24 -20.10 -8.65
C MET A 1 -6.43 -20.75 -7.54
N GLU A 2 -6.52 -20.23 -6.32
CA GLU A 2 -5.84 -20.81 -5.16
C GLU A 2 -6.66 -22.02 -4.67
N THR A 3 -6.01 -23.15 -4.37
CA THR A 3 -6.71 -24.34 -3.83
C THR A 3 -7.07 -24.14 -2.36
N GLU A 4 -8.04 -24.91 -1.84
CA GLU A 4 -8.42 -24.81 -0.43
C GLU A 4 -7.27 -25.12 0.53
N GLU A 5 -6.39 -26.05 0.16
CA GLU A 5 -5.19 -26.39 0.93
C GLU A 5 -4.20 -25.23 0.98
N GLN A 6 -3.91 -24.60 -0.16
CA GLN A 6 -3.04 -23.43 -0.23
C GLN A 6 -3.56 -22.27 0.63
N ARG A 7 -4.89 -22.09 0.67
CA ARG A 7 -5.53 -21.08 1.52
C ARG A 7 -5.33 -21.41 3.00
N LYS A 8 -5.50 -22.67 3.41
CA LYS A 8 -5.28 -23.12 4.80
C LYS A 8 -3.81 -22.92 5.21
N ASP A 9 -2.86 -23.29 4.37
CA ASP A 9 -1.43 -23.16 4.64
C ASP A 9 -1.01 -21.69 4.85
N ARG A 10 -1.53 -20.78 4.02
CA ARG A 10 -1.28 -19.35 4.19
C ARG A 10 -1.82 -18.80 5.50
N ILE A 11 -3.01 -19.25 5.91
CA ILE A 11 -3.60 -18.84 7.18
C ILE A 11 -2.77 -19.41 8.34
N ALA A 12 -2.38 -20.67 8.27
CA ALA A 12 -1.55 -21.32 9.27
C ALA A 12 -0.19 -20.61 9.44
N LYS A 13 0.48 -20.29 8.32
CA LYS A 13 1.75 -19.55 8.34
C LYS A 13 1.63 -18.19 9.03
N LYS A 14 0.56 -17.44 8.73
CA LYS A 14 0.30 -16.14 9.36
C LYS A 14 -0.03 -16.25 10.85
N LYS A 15 -0.78 -17.27 11.25
CA LYS A 15 -1.06 -17.54 12.66
C LYS A 15 0.22 -17.87 13.43
N LEU A 16 1.10 -18.70 12.85
CA LEU A 16 2.38 -19.04 13.44
C LEU A 16 3.27 -17.80 13.65
N GLU A 17 3.33 -16.93 12.64
CA GLU A 17 4.07 -15.68 12.71
C GLU A 17 3.51 -14.73 13.77
N MET A 18 2.18 -14.57 13.83
CA MET A 18 1.52 -13.80 14.88
C MET A 18 1.81 -14.37 16.27
N GLN A 19 1.73 -15.69 16.45
CA GLN A 19 2.04 -16.33 17.73
C GLN A 19 3.49 -16.08 18.14
N ARG A 20 4.43 -16.11 17.19
CA ARG A 20 5.84 -15.77 17.45
C ARG A 20 5.99 -14.31 17.92
N LEU A 21 5.29 -13.38 17.28
CA LEU A 21 5.32 -11.96 17.66
C LEU A 21 4.70 -11.73 19.06
N CYS A 22 3.56 -12.36 19.35
CA CYS A 22 2.91 -12.25 20.65
C CYS A 22 3.77 -12.82 21.78
N ARG A 23 4.48 -13.94 21.54
CA ARG A 23 5.47 -14.47 22.51
C ARG A 23 6.63 -13.52 22.76
N MET A 24 7.07 -12.77 21.75
CA MET A 24 8.15 -11.78 21.95
C MET A 24 7.71 -10.55 22.75
N LEU A 25 6.41 -10.30 22.82
CA LEU A 25 5.82 -9.14 23.50
C LEU A 25 5.12 -9.53 24.81
N ASP A 26 5.27 -10.77 25.26
CA ASP A 26 4.59 -11.35 26.43
C ASP A 26 3.06 -11.14 26.39
N ILE A 27 2.47 -11.24 25.19
CA ILE A 27 1.02 -11.14 24.98
C ILE A 27 0.44 -12.55 24.98
N GLU A 28 -0.26 -12.87 26.06
CA GLU A 28 -1.07 -14.09 26.20
C GLU A 28 -2.45 -13.90 25.57
N ASP A 29 -3.06 -15.01 25.13
CA ASP A 29 -4.44 -15.08 24.61
C ASP A 29 -4.80 -14.03 23.54
N TRP A 30 -3.82 -13.67 22.71
CA TRP A 30 -3.98 -12.67 21.65
C TRP A 30 -5.09 -13.02 20.64
N ASP A 31 -5.37 -14.31 20.44
CA ASP A 31 -6.40 -14.82 19.56
C ASP A 31 -7.80 -14.78 20.19
N GLN A 32 -7.88 -14.71 21.52
CA GLN A 32 -9.13 -14.50 22.26
C GLN A 32 -9.41 -13.02 22.52
N ASN A 33 -8.38 -12.17 22.45
CA ASN A 33 -8.51 -10.73 22.65
C ASN A 33 -9.12 -10.02 21.43
N GLU A 34 -10.45 -9.88 21.44
CA GLU A 34 -11.21 -9.22 20.36
C GLU A 34 -10.73 -7.79 20.05
N TRP A 35 -10.37 -7.01 21.07
CA TRP A 35 -9.93 -5.63 20.90
C TRP A 35 -8.61 -5.57 20.13
N LEU A 36 -7.64 -6.41 20.51
CA LEU A 36 -6.36 -6.52 19.83
C LEU A 36 -6.54 -6.96 18.37
N LEU A 37 -7.43 -7.92 18.11
CA LEU A 37 -7.77 -8.36 16.75
C LEU A 37 -8.44 -7.25 15.93
N ARG A 38 -9.26 -6.39 16.54
CA ARG A 38 -9.87 -5.23 15.85
C ARG A 38 -8.81 -4.20 15.50
N GLU A 39 -7.91 -3.88 16.42
CA GLU A 39 -6.88 -2.86 16.21
C GLU A 39 -5.86 -3.32 15.15
N VAL A 40 -5.39 -4.57 15.22
CA VAL A 40 -4.50 -5.14 14.19
C VAL A 40 -5.16 -5.11 12.81
N ARG A 41 -6.46 -5.45 12.71
CA ARG A 41 -7.21 -5.34 11.44
C ARG A 41 -7.30 -3.90 10.96
N SER A 42 -7.54 -2.94 11.85
CA SER A 42 -7.60 -1.51 11.56
C SER A 42 -6.27 -1.00 10.98
N ILE A 43 -5.14 -1.32 11.63
CA ILE A 43 -3.79 -0.94 11.20
C ILE A 43 -3.49 -1.50 9.80
N VAL A 44 -3.68 -2.80 9.59
CA VAL A 44 -3.42 -3.45 8.29
C VAL A 44 -4.29 -2.86 7.18
N GLN A 45 -5.55 -2.51 7.47
CA GLN A 45 -6.42 -1.86 6.49
C GLN A 45 -6.02 -0.42 6.21
N LYS A 46 -5.61 0.35 7.22
CA LYS A 46 -5.10 1.72 7.06
C LYS A 46 -3.84 1.72 6.19
N GLU A 47 -2.87 0.86 6.47
CA GLU A 47 -1.66 0.75 5.65
C GLU A 47 -1.94 0.40 4.18
N LYS A 48 -2.90 -0.51 3.93
CA LYS A 48 -3.33 -0.84 2.56
C LYS A 48 -3.95 0.36 1.83
N LYS A 49 -4.65 1.24 2.54
CA LYS A 49 -5.18 2.48 1.95
C LYS A 49 -4.05 3.46 1.62
N VAL A 50 -3.10 3.66 2.54
CA VAL A 50 -1.95 4.54 2.33
C VAL A 50 -1.09 4.08 1.14
N LYS A 51 -0.82 2.77 1.00
CA LYS A 51 -0.07 2.23 -0.14
C LYS A 51 -0.76 2.50 -1.49
N LYS A 52 -2.10 2.41 -1.54
CA LYS A 52 -2.88 2.69 -2.76
C LYS A 52 -2.89 4.19 -3.12
N GLU A 53 -2.88 5.07 -2.13
CA GLU A 53 -2.79 6.53 -2.36
C GLU A 53 -1.38 6.93 -2.81
N ALA A 54 -0.35 6.35 -2.21
CA ALA A 54 1.03 6.54 -2.64
C ALA A 54 1.23 6.09 -4.09
N GLU A 55 0.77 4.89 -4.47
CA GLU A 55 0.84 4.39 -5.85
C GLU A 55 0.13 5.30 -6.86
N LYS A 56 -1.04 5.84 -6.52
CA LYS A 56 -1.76 6.81 -7.38
C LYS A 56 -1.02 8.13 -7.55
N SER A 57 -0.29 8.59 -6.52
CA SER A 57 0.43 9.87 -6.55
C SER A 57 1.70 9.83 -7.42
N THR A 58 2.37 8.67 -7.52
CA THR A 58 3.58 8.50 -8.34
C THR A 58 3.31 8.37 -9.84
N GLY A 59 2.07 8.13 -10.27
CA GLY A 59 1.72 7.95 -11.68
C GLY A 59 1.59 9.25 -12.49
N ASN A 60 1.45 10.42 -11.85
CA ASN A 60 1.02 11.64 -12.55
C ASN A 60 2.08 12.74 -12.73
N LYS A 61 3.30 12.59 -12.19
CA LYS A 61 4.32 13.65 -12.25
C LYS A 61 5.17 13.67 -13.53
N VAL A 62 5.11 12.65 -14.37
CA VAL A 62 5.97 12.55 -15.58
C VAL A 62 5.35 13.21 -16.82
N ARG A 63 4.04 13.49 -16.86
CA ARG A 63 3.40 14.09 -18.05
C ARG A 63 3.36 15.63 -18.09
N SER A 64 3.52 16.33 -16.96
CA SER A 64 3.37 17.80 -16.97
C SER A 64 4.59 18.56 -17.49
N VAL A 65 5.78 17.95 -17.55
CA VAL A 65 7.00 18.63 -18.00
C VAL A 65 7.13 18.68 -19.53
N ALA A 66 6.48 17.77 -20.25
CA ALA A 66 6.53 17.74 -21.72
C ALA A 66 5.69 18.85 -22.38
N THR A 67 4.59 19.28 -21.76
CA THR A 67 3.69 20.27 -22.34
C THR A 67 4.25 21.70 -22.25
N SER A 68 4.96 22.06 -21.17
CA SER A 68 5.54 23.40 -21.02
C SER A 68 6.63 23.73 -22.03
N LYS A 69 7.39 22.74 -22.53
CA LYS A 69 8.40 22.96 -23.59
C LYS A 69 7.78 23.19 -24.97
N ARG A 70 6.56 22.73 -25.22
CA ARG A 70 5.89 22.87 -26.53
C ARG A 70 5.25 24.25 -26.73
N ILE A 71 4.82 24.88 -25.64
CA ILE A 71 4.18 26.20 -25.67
C ILE A 71 5.23 27.30 -25.93
N MET A 72 6.44 27.18 -25.37
CA MET A 72 7.51 28.17 -25.56
C MET A 72 8.09 28.18 -26.99
N LYS A 73 8.12 27.03 -27.71
CA LYS A 73 8.60 27.00 -29.11
C LYS A 73 7.64 27.64 -30.12
N LYS A 74 6.35 27.76 -29.80
CA LYS A 74 5.37 28.39 -30.70
C LYS A 74 5.41 29.93 -30.66
N HIS A 75 5.90 30.53 -29.57
CA HIS A 75 5.97 31.98 -29.43
C HIS A 75 7.26 32.61 -29.98
N LEU A 76 8.25 31.81 -30.39
CA LEU A 76 9.55 32.33 -30.87
C LEU A 76 9.61 32.56 -32.39
N HIS A 77 8.60 32.15 -33.16
CA HIS A 77 8.63 32.21 -34.63
C HIS A 77 7.71 33.29 -35.25
N THR A 78 7.13 34.19 -34.45
CA THR A 78 6.20 35.23 -34.97
C THR A 78 6.68 36.66 -34.76
N LYS A 79 7.95 36.87 -34.43
CA LYS A 79 8.53 38.22 -34.36
C LYS A 79 9.91 38.27 -35.00
N THR A 80 9.93 38.40 -36.32
CA THR A 80 10.98 39.13 -37.04
C THR A 80 10.31 39.85 -38.21
N PRO A 81 10.45 41.19 -38.30
CA PRO A 81 9.93 42.00 -39.41
C PRO A 81 10.65 41.71 -40.73
#